data_AF-A0AAU9IGS7-F1
#
_entry.id   AF-A0AAU9IGS7-F1
#
_cell.length_a   1.000
_cell.length_b   1.000
_cell.length_c   1.000
_cell.angle_alpha   90.00
_cell.angle_beta   90.00
_cell.angle_gamma   90.00
#
_symmetry.space_group_name_H-M   'P 1'
#
loop_
_entity.id
_entity.type
_entity.pdbx_description
1 polymer ?
#
loop_
_entity_poly.entity_id
_entity_poly.type
_entity_poly.pdbx_seq_one_letter_code
_entity_poly.pdbx_strand_id
1 'polypeptide(L)'
;MSEHKIQKGLLFLKNPKVAKMPLDKKIEFLKTKLTPEELDKVLKKFNEGEEFTKYFEPTQDLGTPLDPPQQIATKSNWGWVRTLGAGIIGAIGSAMILNKRENKNKKSKVGQLERVNSFSTFEQRKYELDMALLEGQRNDNKIERLINKHTEAFENLSKQIASLKNSIENLKDTQEKLANSLNNSTENCQVFNQFVSQFNSLDKTLSALNTLKFYFQNILTSPANPQRNKINMTNEDYKNNLSPNRMIRRLLEVSGFHLKGIFMEFDPTQLSSLQSTFTLIQNEIDQLENSELTPESSSDLIQENNKF
;
A
#
# COMPACT_ATOMS: atom_id res chain seq x y z
N MET A 1 -2.74 9.86 27.25
CA MET A 1 -2.58 8.54 27.94
C MET A 1 -3.42 7.43 27.30
N SER A 2 -4.65 7.70 26.83
CA SER A 2 -5.58 6.69 26.27
C SER A 2 -5.13 6.07 24.94
N GLU A 3 -4.56 6.87 24.03
CA GLU A 3 -4.20 6.39 22.69
C GLU A 3 -3.09 5.33 22.67
N HIS A 4 -2.12 5.45 23.57
CA HIS A 4 -1.07 4.46 23.75
C HIS A 4 -1.60 3.13 24.31
N LYS A 5 -2.65 3.16 25.15
CA LYS A 5 -3.32 1.95 25.63
C LYS A 5 -4.12 1.26 24.52
N ILE A 6 -4.81 2.05 23.68
CA ILE A 6 -5.54 1.56 22.50
C ILE A 6 -4.57 0.87 21.52
N GLN A 7 -3.41 1.48 21.23
CA GLN A 7 -2.39 0.87 20.36
C GLN A 7 -1.86 -0.45 20.92
N LYS A 8 -1.62 -0.54 22.23
CA LYS A 8 -1.22 -1.79 22.89
C LYS A 8 -2.31 -2.87 22.82
N GLY A 9 -3.58 -2.49 22.97
CA GLY A 9 -4.71 -3.39 22.79
C GLY A 9 -4.79 -3.93 21.36
N LEU A 10 -4.58 -3.09 20.35
CA LEU A 10 -4.52 -3.49 18.95
C LEU A 10 -3.35 -4.43 18.65
N LEU A 11 -2.15 -4.14 19.17
CA LEU A 11 -0.98 -5.01 19.02
C LEU A 11 -1.17 -6.36 19.72
N PHE A 12 -1.90 -6.39 20.84
CA PHE A 12 -2.26 -7.64 21.52
C PHE A 12 -3.18 -8.50 20.65
N LEU A 13 -4.22 -7.93 20.05
CA LEU A 13 -5.15 -8.65 19.18
C LEU A 13 -4.48 -9.18 17.91
N LYS A 14 -3.51 -8.43 17.35
CA LYS A 14 -2.74 -8.82 16.15
C LYS A 14 -1.58 -9.79 16.44
N ASN A 15 -1.30 -10.12 17.70
CA ASN A 15 -0.18 -11.00 18.04
C ASN A 15 -0.49 -12.46 17.61
N PRO A 16 0.37 -13.15 16.85
CA PRO A 16 0.10 -14.49 16.33
C PRO A 16 -0.13 -15.55 17.42
N LYS A 17 0.42 -15.36 18.63
CA LYS A 17 0.17 -16.25 19.76
C LYS A 17 -1.23 -16.07 20.35
N VAL A 18 -1.75 -14.85 20.29
CA VAL A 18 -3.08 -14.47 20.79
C VAL A 18 -4.15 -14.67 19.72
N ALA A 19 -3.79 -14.59 18.43
CA ALA A 19 -4.70 -14.82 17.31
C ALA A 19 -5.43 -16.17 17.42
N LYS A 20 -4.74 -17.23 17.87
CA LYS A 20 -5.28 -18.58 18.05
C LYS A 20 -6.23 -18.74 19.25
N MET A 21 -6.35 -17.76 20.14
CA MET A 21 -7.28 -17.82 21.27
C MET A 21 -8.73 -17.50 20.83
N PRO A 22 -9.75 -18.01 21.53
CA PRO A 22 -11.15 -17.59 21.32
C PRO A 22 -11.32 -16.09 21.61
N LEU A 23 -12.16 -15.41 20.83
CA LEU A 23 -12.37 -13.95 20.92
C LEU A 23 -12.81 -13.52 22.32
N ASP A 24 -13.70 -14.27 22.96
CA ASP A 24 -14.24 -13.97 24.29
C ASP A 24 -13.15 -13.85 25.36
N LYS A 25 -12.15 -14.75 25.31
CA LYS A 25 -11.01 -14.73 26.23
C LYS A 25 -10.08 -13.54 25.98
N LYS A 26 -9.96 -13.09 24.71
CA LYS A 26 -9.19 -11.89 24.36
C LYS A 26 -9.87 -10.64 24.91
N ILE A 27 -11.19 -10.56 24.76
CA ILE A 27 -12.00 -9.44 25.26
C ILE A 27 -11.95 -9.39 26.79
N GLU A 28 -12.06 -10.53 27.48
CA GLU A 28 -11.97 -10.62 28.93
C GLU A 28 -10.60 -10.15 29.45
N PHE A 29 -9.50 -10.55 28.78
CA PHE A 29 -8.16 -10.06 29.10
C PHE A 29 -8.03 -8.54 28.91
N LEU A 30 -8.56 -8.00 27.80
CA LEU A 30 -8.51 -6.58 27.51
C LEU A 30 -9.36 -5.75 28.48
N LYS A 31 -10.50 -6.27 28.95
CA LYS A 31 -11.33 -5.66 30.01
C LYS A 31 -10.55 -5.45 31.32
N THR A 32 -9.55 -6.27 31.60
CA THR A 32 -8.70 -6.10 32.81
C THR A 32 -7.67 -4.98 32.69
N LYS A 33 -7.43 -4.46 31.47
CA LYS A 33 -6.36 -3.49 31.16
C LYS A 33 -6.87 -2.18 30.55
N LEU A 34 -8.09 -2.16 30.03
CA LEU A 34 -8.70 -1.04 29.32
C LEU A 34 -10.04 -0.68 29.95
N THR A 35 -10.44 0.59 29.84
CA THR A 35 -11.79 1.00 30.17
C THR A 35 -12.77 0.55 29.08
N PRO A 36 -14.09 0.49 29.36
CA PRO A 36 -15.09 0.07 28.36
C PRO A 36 -15.03 0.89 27.06
N GLU A 37 -14.86 2.21 27.18
CA GLU A 37 -14.75 3.10 26.02
C GLU A 37 -13.47 2.89 25.19
N GLU A 38 -12.36 2.54 25.83
CA GLU A 38 -11.11 2.22 25.15
C GLU A 38 -11.19 0.88 24.43
N LEU A 39 -11.87 -0.10 25.05
CA LEU A 39 -12.11 -1.42 24.47
C LEU A 39 -12.94 -1.33 23.18
N ASP A 40 -14.03 -0.57 23.18
CA ASP A 40 -14.88 -0.39 22.00
C ASP A 40 -14.10 0.27 20.85
N LYS A 41 -13.24 1.25 21.15
CA LYS A 41 -12.36 1.86 20.14
C LYS A 41 -11.31 0.89 19.60
N VAL A 42 -10.78 -0.01 20.43
CA VAL A 42 -9.84 -1.06 20.00
C VAL A 42 -10.55 -2.07 19.09
N LEU A 43 -11.75 -2.54 19.45
CA LEU A 43 -12.52 -3.50 18.67
C LEU A 43 -12.97 -2.90 17.33
N LYS A 44 -13.44 -1.65 17.33
CA LYS A 44 -13.80 -0.92 16.11
C LYS A 44 -12.61 -0.84 15.14
N LYS A 45 -11.44 -0.38 15.62
CA LYS A 45 -10.21 -0.30 14.81
C LYS A 45 -9.64 -1.66 14.39
N PHE A 46 -9.90 -2.72 15.16
CA PHE A 46 -9.49 -4.07 14.82
C PHE A 46 -10.32 -4.61 13.65
N ASN A 47 -11.64 -4.47 13.70
CA ASN A 47 -12.56 -4.88 12.64
C ASN A 47 -12.34 -4.08 11.34
N GLU A 48 -12.15 -2.75 11.44
CA GLU A 48 -11.78 -1.89 10.30
C GLU A 48 -10.43 -2.29 9.68
N GLY A 49 -9.53 -2.88 10.47
CA GLY A 49 -8.21 -3.34 10.01
C GLY A 49 -8.21 -4.73 9.37
N GLU A 50 -9.16 -5.61 9.71
CA GLU A 50 -9.28 -6.94 9.10
C GLU A 50 -9.92 -6.90 7.71
N GLU A 51 -10.80 -5.92 7.44
CA GLU A 51 -11.34 -5.70 6.09
C GLU A 51 -10.25 -5.39 5.06
N PHE A 52 -9.15 -4.75 5.47
CA PHE A 52 -8.05 -4.42 4.58
C PHE A 52 -7.15 -5.63 4.26
N THR A 53 -7.03 -6.60 5.16
CA THR A 53 -6.19 -7.79 4.96
C THR A 53 -6.90 -8.91 4.20
N LYS A 54 -8.23 -8.90 4.14
CA LYS A 54 -9.02 -9.85 3.33
C LYS A 54 -8.74 -9.74 1.81
N TYR A 55 -8.11 -8.64 1.38
CA TYR A 55 -7.68 -8.41 0.00
C TYR A 55 -6.21 -8.77 -0.27
N PHE A 56 -5.47 -9.27 0.73
CA PHE A 56 -4.03 -9.57 0.62
C PHE A 56 -3.65 -10.96 1.16
N GLU A 57 -4.58 -11.92 1.21
CA GLU A 57 -4.18 -13.32 1.31
C GLU A 57 -3.66 -13.78 -0.07
N PRO A 58 -2.40 -14.26 -0.18
CA PRO A 58 -1.95 -14.93 -1.38
C PRO A 58 -2.75 -16.22 -1.50
N THR A 59 -3.49 -16.35 -2.59
CA THR A 59 -4.23 -17.55 -2.95
C THR A 59 -3.24 -18.72 -2.97
N GLN A 60 -3.31 -19.60 -1.96
CA GLN A 60 -2.59 -20.88 -2.00
C GLN A 60 -3.35 -21.77 -2.96
N ASP A 61 -2.79 -21.90 -4.15
CA ASP A 61 -3.28 -22.75 -5.22
C ASP A 61 -3.17 -24.22 -4.83
N LEU A 62 -4.22 -24.97 -5.17
CA LEU A 62 -4.36 -26.39 -4.88
C LEU A 62 -3.60 -27.21 -5.93
N GLY A 63 -2.63 -28.01 -5.48
CA GLY A 63 -2.35 -29.33 -6.05
C GLY A 63 -1.07 -29.51 -6.87
N THR A 64 0.00 -30.00 -6.25
CA THR A 64 0.46 -31.41 -6.29
C THR A 64 1.83 -31.56 -5.61
N PRO A 65 2.19 -32.75 -5.09
CA PRO A 65 3.19 -32.90 -4.04
C PRO A 65 4.58 -33.23 -4.58
N LEU A 66 5.62 -32.59 -4.05
CA LEU A 66 6.96 -33.14 -3.91
C LEU A 66 7.72 -32.40 -2.81
N ASP A 67 8.47 -33.21 -2.06
CA ASP A 67 9.15 -33.05 -0.77
C ASP A 67 9.98 -31.77 -0.48
N PRO A 68 10.34 -31.52 0.81
CA PRO A 68 10.72 -30.21 1.34
C PRO A 68 12.21 -29.90 1.19
N PRO A 69 12.60 -28.62 1.36
CA PRO A 69 13.43 -28.37 2.54
C PRO A 69 13.20 -27.03 3.24
N GLN A 70 13.29 -27.14 4.57
CA GLN A 70 14.06 -26.30 5.50
C GLN A 70 13.67 -24.82 5.70
N GLN A 71 13.24 -24.61 6.95
CA GLN A 71 13.07 -23.36 7.65
C GLN A 71 14.38 -22.56 7.72
N ILE A 72 14.34 -21.28 7.33
CA ILE A 72 15.24 -20.27 7.87
C ILE A 72 14.40 -19.15 8.44
N ALA A 73 14.36 -19.11 9.77
CA ALA A 73 13.84 -17.99 10.54
C ALA A 73 14.87 -16.86 10.52
N THR A 74 14.55 -15.73 9.90
CA THR A 74 15.26 -14.47 10.14
C THR A 74 14.32 -13.49 10.82
N LYS A 75 14.56 -13.30 12.12
CA LYS A 75 14.02 -12.21 12.93
C LYS A 75 14.42 -10.86 12.30
N SER A 76 13.44 -10.14 11.80
CA SER A 76 13.59 -8.75 11.36
C SER A 76 13.50 -7.82 12.57
N ASN A 77 14.62 -7.16 12.90
CA ASN A 77 14.71 -6.15 13.94
C ASN A 77 14.69 -4.78 13.25
N TRP A 78 13.50 -4.22 13.03
CA TRP A 78 13.31 -2.87 12.50
C TRP A 78 13.48 -1.85 13.62
N GLY A 79 14.68 -1.29 13.74
CA GLY A 79 14.98 -0.20 14.64
C GLY A 79 15.88 0.84 13.96
N TRP A 80 15.32 2.02 13.72
CA TRP A 80 16.00 3.29 13.44
C TRP A 80 16.78 3.41 12.11
N VAL A 81 16.10 3.84 11.05
CA VAL A 81 16.72 4.62 9.97
C VAL A 81 16.14 6.03 10.02
N ARG A 82 16.85 6.93 10.68
CA ARG A 82 16.77 8.37 10.47
C ARG A 82 18.16 8.85 10.06
N THR A 83 18.17 9.88 9.21
CA THR A 83 19.32 10.73 8.83
C THR A 83 20.40 10.12 7.93
N LEU A 84 20.22 10.26 6.61
CA LEU A 84 21.32 10.49 5.67
C LEU A 84 20.93 11.63 4.73
N GLY A 85 21.28 12.85 5.14
CA GLY A 85 21.39 14.00 4.26
C GLY A 85 22.87 14.29 4.03
N ALA A 86 23.23 14.40 2.75
CA ALA A 86 24.36 15.14 2.18
C ALA A 86 25.82 14.82 2.62
N GLY A 87 26.66 14.56 1.62
CA GLY A 87 28.14 14.53 1.71
C GLY A 87 28.68 13.17 2.16
N ILE A 88 29.62 12.52 1.50
CA ILE A 88 30.87 13.02 0.93
C ILE A 88 31.28 12.05 -0.19
N ILE A 89 31.28 12.55 -1.44
CA ILE A 89 32.09 11.99 -2.52
C ILE A 89 33.37 12.82 -2.53
N GLY A 90 34.52 12.16 -2.41
CA GLY A 90 35.82 12.77 -2.71
C GLY A 90 36.83 12.71 -1.56
N ALA A 91 37.64 11.66 -1.55
CA ALA A 91 39.06 11.70 -1.16
C ALA A 91 39.65 10.28 -1.21
N ILE A 92 39.86 9.72 -2.40
CA ILE A 92 40.83 8.63 -2.60
C ILE A 92 41.72 9.05 -3.76
N GLY A 93 42.84 9.69 -3.43
CA GLY A 93 43.81 10.11 -4.43
C GLY A 93 44.76 11.18 -3.93
N SER A 94 45.56 10.89 -2.90
CA SER A 94 46.81 11.61 -2.56
C SER A 94 47.48 10.98 -1.33
N ALA A 95 48.13 9.83 -1.48
CA ALA A 95 49.06 9.33 -0.45
C ALA A 95 50.17 8.45 -1.07
N MET A 96 50.69 8.84 -2.24
CA MET A 96 51.94 8.29 -2.79
C MET A 96 52.59 9.36 -3.65
N ILE A 97 53.26 10.34 -3.03
CA ILE A 97 54.39 11.14 -3.57
C ILE A 97 54.88 11.95 -2.38
N LEU A 98 55.85 11.42 -1.62
CA LEU A 98 56.77 12.19 -0.78
C LEU A 98 57.87 11.24 -0.26
N ASN A 99 58.63 10.70 -1.21
CA ASN A 99 59.93 10.12 -0.90
C ASN A 99 60.90 10.48 -2.02
N LYS A 100 61.41 11.72 -2.00
CA LYS A 100 62.62 12.06 -2.78
C LYS A 100 63.21 13.40 -2.32
N ARG A 101 64.48 13.29 -1.87
CA ARG A 101 65.53 14.33 -1.84
C ARG A 101 65.33 15.47 -0.84
N GLU A 102 66.19 15.51 0.18
CA GLU A 102 67.38 16.38 0.11
C GLU A 102 68.42 15.99 1.15
N ASN A 103 69.63 15.73 0.67
CA ASN A 103 70.83 15.50 1.46
C ASN A 103 71.89 16.42 0.86
N LYS A 104 72.27 17.51 1.57
CA LYS A 104 73.48 18.29 1.27
C LYS A 104 74.14 18.80 2.55
N ASN A 105 75.22 18.09 2.92
CA ASN A 105 76.52 18.61 3.32
C ASN A 105 76.61 19.74 4.36
N LYS A 106 77.01 19.37 5.58
CA LYS A 106 78.03 20.13 6.31
C LYS A 106 79.13 19.21 6.82
N LYS A 107 80.35 19.54 6.41
CA LYS A 107 81.62 18.91 6.76
C LYS A 107 81.90 19.08 8.26
N SER A 108 82.27 17.99 8.94
CA SER A 108 83.21 18.05 10.06
C SER A 108 84.23 16.92 9.90
N LYS A 109 85.51 17.31 9.89
CA LYS A 109 86.69 16.43 9.98
C LYS A 109 86.94 16.20 11.47
N VAL A 110 86.84 14.96 11.94
CA VAL A 110 87.63 14.32 13.02
C VAL A 110 87.37 12.82 12.80
N GLY A 111 88.31 12.02 12.29
CA GLY A 111 89.49 11.56 13.03
C GLY A 111 89.10 10.38 13.91
N GLN A 112 89.19 9.15 13.40
CA GLN A 112 89.68 7.96 14.11
C GLN A 112 89.48 6.69 13.27
N LEU A 113 90.58 5.97 13.11
CA LEU A 113 90.59 4.55 12.75
C LEU A 113 89.84 3.77 13.84
N GLU A 114 88.70 3.18 13.48
CA GLU A 114 88.23 1.94 14.11
C GLU A 114 87.87 0.97 12.99
N ARG A 115 88.85 0.16 12.59
CA ARG A 115 88.56 -1.20 12.14
C ARG A 115 88.05 -1.92 13.38
N VAL A 116 86.78 -2.32 13.38
CA VAL A 116 86.14 -3.56 13.89
C VAL A 116 84.63 -3.23 14.00
N ASN A 117 83.76 -4.16 13.57
CA ASN A 117 82.28 -4.08 13.55
C ASN A 117 81.54 -3.53 12.31
N SER A 118 82.11 -3.62 11.11
CA SER A 118 81.35 -3.42 9.86
C SER A 118 80.44 -4.61 9.48
N PHE A 119 80.57 -5.76 10.14
CA PHE A 119 79.72 -6.94 9.88
C PHE A 119 78.36 -6.85 10.62
N SER A 120 78.34 -6.26 11.83
CA SER A 120 77.10 -6.08 12.61
C SER A 120 76.18 -5.01 12.03
N THR A 121 76.73 -3.97 11.40
CA THR A 121 75.94 -2.91 10.75
C THR A 121 75.30 -3.34 9.44
N PHE A 122 75.90 -4.28 8.71
CA PHE A 122 75.30 -4.85 7.50
C PHE A 122 74.13 -5.80 7.85
N GLU A 123 74.33 -6.69 8.82
CA GLU A 123 73.25 -7.57 9.29
C GLU A 123 72.10 -6.76 9.93
N GLN A 124 72.40 -5.73 10.73
CA GLN A 124 71.36 -4.82 11.26
C GLN A 124 70.53 -4.17 10.16
N ARG A 125 71.17 -3.63 9.11
CA ARG A 125 70.46 -3.01 7.98
C ARG A 125 69.63 -4.03 7.20
N LYS A 126 70.07 -5.28 7.11
CA LYS A 126 69.32 -6.37 6.47
C LYS A 126 68.06 -6.69 7.28
N TYR A 127 68.17 -6.82 8.61
CA TYR A 127 67.01 -7.01 9.50
C TYR A 127 66.02 -5.83 9.45
N GLU A 128 66.50 -4.58 9.41
CA GLU A 128 65.63 -3.41 9.26
C GLU A 128 64.87 -3.40 7.92
N LEU A 129 65.54 -3.78 6.83
CA LEU A 129 64.92 -3.89 5.50
C LEU A 129 63.86 -5.00 5.48
N ASP A 130 64.15 -6.16 6.05
CA ASP A 130 63.21 -7.29 6.13
C ASP A 130 61.98 -6.94 6.98
N MET A 131 62.17 -6.21 8.09
CA MET A 131 61.07 -5.71 8.93
C MET A 131 60.22 -4.67 8.20
N ALA A 132 60.83 -3.74 7.45
CA ALA A 132 60.11 -2.76 6.65
C ALA A 132 59.33 -3.41 5.50
N LEU A 133 59.86 -4.47 4.90
CA LEU A 133 59.22 -5.23 3.82
C LEU A 133 58.01 -6.04 4.34
N LEU A 134 58.14 -6.64 5.54
CA LEU A 134 57.03 -7.29 6.25
C LEU A 134 55.93 -6.29 6.66
N GLU A 135 56.31 -5.08 7.08
CA GLU A 135 55.35 -4.03 7.43
C GLU A 135 54.63 -3.47 6.20
N GLY A 136 55.33 -3.30 5.08
CA GLY A 136 54.75 -3.01 3.76
C GLY A 136 53.72 -4.05 3.35
N GLN A 137 54.08 -5.34 3.41
CA GLN A 137 53.16 -6.44 3.10
C GLN A 137 51.92 -6.49 4.02
N ARG A 138 52.06 -6.15 5.32
CA ARG A 138 50.92 -6.05 6.24
C ARG A 138 49.97 -4.92 5.85
N ASN A 139 50.51 -3.79 5.40
CA ASN A 139 49.72 -2.64 4.97
C ASN A 139 48.98 -2.93 3.65
N ASP A 140 49.63 -3.60 2.70
CA ASP A 140 48.99 -4.00 1.43
C ASP A 140 47.80 -4.95 1.68
N ASN A 141 47.98 -5.95 2.54
CA ASN A 141 46.91 -6.86 2.95
C ASN A 141 45.74 -6.13 3.65
N LYS A 142 46.02 -5.06 4.40
CA LYS A 142 45.00 -4.24 5.06
C LYS A 142 44.22 -3.40 4.04
N ILE A 143 44.90 -2.86 3.04
CA ILE A 143 44.29 -2.11 1.93
C ILE A 143 43.38 -3.04 1.12
N GLU A 144 43.84 -4.25 0.78
CA GLU A 144 43.06 -5.22 0.01
C GLU A 144 41.78 -5.64 0.75
N ARG A 145 41.86 -5.90 2.06
CA ARG A 145 40.68 -6.17 2.90
C ARG A 145 39.70 -4.99 2.93
N LEU A 146 40.20 -3.76 2.97
CA LEU A 146 39.36 -2.55 2.92
C LEU A 146 38.67 -2.42 1.56
N ILE A 147 39.39 -2.65 0.46
CA ILE A 147 38.84 -2.64 -0.90
C ILE A 147 37.72 -3.67 -1.01
N ASN A 148 37.96 -4.92 -0.60
CA ASN A 148 36.95 -5.97 -0.67
C ASN A 148 35.70 -5.63 0.15
N LYS A 149 35.88 -5.11 1.37
CA LYS A 149 34.76 -4.66 2.21
C LYS A 149 33.95 -3.53 1.56
N HIS A 150 34.63 -2.58 0.91
CA HIS A 150 33.96 -1.52 0.18
C HIS A 150 33.23 -2.03 -1.06
N THR A 151 33.84 -2.95 -1.82
CA THR A 151 33.23 -3.58 -3.00
C THR A 151 31.95 -4.32 -2.63
N GLU A 152 31.98 -5.14 -1.57
CA GLU A 152 30.79 -5.82 -1.05
C GLU A 152 29.69 -4.83 -0.61
N ALA A 153 30.07 -3.74 0.04
CA ALA A 153 29.13 -2.69 0.44
C ALA A 153 28.48 -2.02 -0.78
N PHE A 154 29.25 -1.72 -1.84
CA PHE A 154 28.73 -1.15 -3.08
C PHE A 154 27.82 -2.11 -3.84
N GLU A 155 28.14 -3.41 -3.86
CA GLU A 155 27.29 -4.41 -4.49
C GLU A 155 25.96 -4.54 -3.75
N ASN A 156 25.98 -4.55 -2.42
CA ASN A 156 24.76 -4.56 -1.60
C ASN A 156 23.92 -3.29 -1.80
N LEU A 157 24.54 -2.12 -1.86
CA LEU A 157 23.84 -0.87 -2.17
C LEU A 157 23.21 -0.91 -3.58
N SER A 158 23.92 -1.47 -4.56
CA SER A 158 23.42 -1.61 -5.93
C SER A 158 22.18 -2.52 -5.98
N LYS A 159 22.20 -3.62 -5.23
CA LYS A 159 21.02 -4.52 -5.07
C LYS A 159 19.85 -3.80 -4.42
N GLN A 160 20.09 -2.99 -3.39
CA GLN A 160 19.04 -2.19 -2.73
C GLN A 160 18.45 -1.13 -3.68
N ILE A 161 19.29 -0.43 -4.45
CA ILE A 161 18.84 0.56 -5.44
C ILE A 161 17.97 -0.11 -6.50
N ALA A 162 18.36 -1.27 -7.01
CA ALA A 162 17.56 -2.03 -7.97
C ALA A 162 16.20 -2.45 -7.38
N SER A 163 16.20 -2.94 -6.14
CA SER A 163 14.95 -3.29 -5.43
C SER A 163 14.04 -2.07 -5.26
N LEU A 164 14.58 -0.92 -4.85
CA LEU A 164 13.82 0.32 -4.68
C LEU A 164 13.25 0.81 -6.01
N LYS A 165 14.02 0.71 -7.10
CA LYS A 165 13.56 1.08 -8.44
C LYS A 165 12.34 0.26 -8.86
N ASN A 166 12.37 -1.06 -8.62
CA ASN A 166 11.22 -1.93 -8.91
C ASN A 166 10.01 -1.57 -8.02
N SER A 167 10.23 -1.24 -6.75
CA SER A 167 9.14 -0.79 -5.87
C SER A 167 8.51 0.53 -6.33
N ILE A 168 9.31 1.48 -6.82
CA ILE A 168 8.82 2.75 -7.36
C ILE A 168 7.99 2.53 -8.62
N GLU A 169 8.41 1.65 -9.52
CA GLU A 169 7.65 1.34 -10.74
C GLU A 169 6.28 0.73 -10.40
N ASN A 170 6.25 -0.24 -9.48
CA ASN A 170 5.00 -0.82 -9.00
C ASN A 170 4.06 0.23 -8.36
N LEU A 171 4.61 1.18 -7.60
CA LEU A 171 3.82 2.26 -7.01
C LEU A 171 3.20 3.15 -8.08
N LYS A 172 3.94 3.45 -9.16
CA LYS A 172 3.44 4.26 -10.27
C LYS A 172 2.26 3.57 -10.97
N ASP A 173 2.36 2.27 -11.23
CA ASP A 173 1.27 1.48 -11.81
C ASP A 173 0.03 1.46 -10.90
N THR A 174 0.22 1.36 -9.58
CA THR A 174 -0.91 1.43 -8.63
C THR A 174 -1.55 2.81 -8.61
N GLN A 175 -0.77 3.88 -8.71
CA GLN A 175 -1.28 5.26 -8.74
C GLN A 175 -2.12 5.51 -9.99
N GLU A 176 -1.68 5.02 -11.15
CA GLU A 176 -2.43 5.13 -12.41
C GLU A 176 -3.76 4.35 -12.35
N LYS A 177 -3.74 3.12 -11.82
CA LYS A 177 -4.95 2.33 -11.59
C LYS A 177 -5.95 3.03 -10.66
N LEU A 178 -5.46 3.66 -9.59
CA LEU A 178 -6.30 4.41 -8.65
C LEU A 178 -6.89 5.67 -9.29
N ALA A 179 -6.10 6.42 -10.07
CA ALA A 179 -6.58 7.60 -10.77
C ALA A 179 -7.70 7.25 -11.78
N ASN A 180 -7.53 6.17 -12.55
CA ASN A 180 -8.55 5.70 -13.49
C ASN A 180 -9.82 5.24 -12.77
N SER A 181 -9.69 4.52 -11.65
CA SER A 181 -10.83 4.11 -10.82
C SER A 181 -11.61 5.31 -10.26
N LEU A 182 -10.90 6.35 -9.80
CA LEU A 182 -11.51 7.55 -9.26
C LEU A 182 -12.27 8.36 -10.33
N ASN A 183 -11.69 8.48 -11.53
CA ASN A 183 -12.33 9.16 -12.66
C ASN A 183 -13.63 8.44 -13.08
N ASN A 184 -13.59 7.11 -13.18
CA ASN A 184 -14.77 6.31 -13.51
C ASN A 184 -15.85 6.41 -12.43
N SER A 185 -15.48 6.39 -11.15
CA SER A 185 -16.41 6.59 -10.03
C SER A 185 -17.07 7.98 -10.07
N THR A 186 -16.30 9.02 -10.39
CA THR A 186 -16.80 10.39 -10.52
C THR A 186 -17.79 10.50 -11.67
N GLU A 187 -17.49 9.91 -12.83
CA GLU A 187 -18.40 9.88 -13.98
C GLU A 187 -19.69 9.13 -13.65
N ASN A 188 -19.59 7.96 -13.00
CA ASN A 188 -20.75 7.18 -12.55
C ASN A 188 -21.70 8.00 -11.66
N CYS A 189 -21.15 8.70 -10.66
CA CYS A 189 -21.93 9.57 -9.78
C CYS A 189 -22.62 10.71 -10.56
N GLN A 190 -21.90 11.37 -11.47
CA GLN A 190 -22.46 12.47 -12.25
C GLN A 190 -23.61 12.01 -13.16
N VAL A 191 -23.42 10.91 -13.89
CA VAL A 191 -24.44 10.34 -14.78
C VAL A 191 -25.64 9.85 -13.97
N PHE A 192 -25.41 9.25 -12.80
CA PHE A 192 -26.48 8.82 -11.90
C PHE A 192 -27.32 10.00 -11.41
N ASN A 193 -26.69 11.09 -10.94
CA ASN A 193 -27.40 12.28 -10.49
C ASN A 193 -28.22 12.92 -11.62
N GLN A 194 -27.66 12.96 -12.84
CA GLN A 194 -28.38 13.40 -14.03
C GLN A 194 -29.56 12.48 -14.38
N PHE A 195 -29.43 11.17 -14.19
CA PHE A 195 -30.52 10.22 -14.37
C PHE A 195 -31.66 10.48 -13.39
N VAL A 196 -31.37 10.62 -12.08
CA VAL A 196 -32.39 10.85 -11.05
C VAL A 196 -33.11 12.19 -11.26
N SER A 197 -32.37 13.26 -11.55
CA SER A 197 -32.93 14.61 -11.75
C SER A 197 -33.86 14.78 -12.95
N GLN A 198 -33.93 13.82 -13.89
CA GLN A 198 -34.86 13.88 -15.03
C GLN A 198 -36.29 13.46 -14.68
N PHE A 199 -36.51 12.88 -13.50
CA PHE A 199 -37.84 12.48 -13.07
C PHE A 199 -38.56 13.64 -12.37
N ASN A 200 -39.78 13.94 -12.80
CA ASN A 200 -40.63 14.99 -12.22
C ASN A 200 -41.53 14.48 -11.08
N SER A 201 -41.46 13.19 -10.73
CA SER A 201 -42.34 12.53 -9.77
C SER A 201 -41.57 11.47 -9.02
N LEU A 202 -41.70 11.48 -7.69
CA LEU A 202 -41.01 10.55 -6.78
C LEU A 202 -41.37 9.10 -7.11
N ASP A 203 -42.65 8.79 -7.32
CA ASP A 203 -43.12 7.44 -7.71
C ASP A 203 -42.41 6.92 -8.96
N LYS A 204 -42.23 7.79 -9.96
CA LYS A 204 -41.56 7.42 -11.21
C LYS A 204 -40.07 7.19 -10.98
N THR A 205 -39.42 8.02 -10.18
CA THR A 205 -38.03 7.83 -9.77
C THR A 205 -37.86 6.50 -9.06
N LEU A 206 -38.72 6.22 -8.08
CA LEU A 206 -38.63 5.03 -7.23
C LEU A 206 -38.94 3.75 -8.03
N SER A 207 -39.91 3.78 -8.94
CA SER A 207 -40.18 2.68 -9.88
C SER A 207 -38.98 2.40 -10.81
N ALA A 208 -38.37 3.46 -11.36
CA ALA A 208 -37.20 3.33 -12.22
C ALA A 208 -35.98 2.77 -11.46
N LEU A 209 -35.70 3.29 -10.26
CA LEU A 209 -34.61 2.84 -9.42
C LEU A 209 -34.79 1.38 -8.97
N ASN A 210 -36.01 0.98 -8.59
CA ASN A 210 -36.29 -0.42 -8.24
C ASN A 210 -36.16 -1.37 -9.44
N THR A 211 -36.57 -0.93 -10.64
CA THR A 211 -36.37 -1.70 -11.87
C THR A 211 -34.87 -1.91 -12.15
N LEU A 212 -34.05 -0.85 -12.01
CA LEU A 212 -32.60 -0.94 -12.15
C LEU A 212 -31.95 -1.82 -11.08
N LYS A 213 -32.34 -1.64 -9.82
CA LYS A 213 -31.90 -2.46 -8.69
C LYS A 213 -32.14 -3.94 -8.97
N PHE A 214 -33.32 -4.31 -9.46
CA PHE A 214 -33.63 -5.68 -9.82
C PHE A 214 -32.70 -6.23 -10.91
N TYR A 215 -32.50 -5.49 -12.01
CA TYR A 215 -31.58 -5.94 -13.07
C TYR A 215 -30.14 -6.09 -12.57
N PHE A 216 -29.64 -5.12 -11.81
CA PHE A 216 -28.26 -5.13 -11.33
C PHE A 216 -28.05 -6.22 -10.29
N GLN A 217 -29.00 -6.42 -9.36
CA GLN A 217 -28.95 -7.49 -8.39
C GLN A 217 -28.94 -8.88 -9.05
N ASN A 218 -29.71 -9.08 -10.12
CA ASN A 218 -29.71 -10.35 -10.87
C ASN A 218 -28.35 -10.67 -11.51
N ILE A 219 -27.62 -9.65 -11.95
CA ILE A 219 -26.27 -9.79 -12.50
C ILE A 219 -25.26 -10.03 -11.38
N LEU A 220 -25.29 -9.20 -10.33
CA LEU A 220 -24.36 -9.30 -9.19
C LEU A 220 -24.48 -10.62 -8.43
N THR A 221 -25.68 -11.21 -8.36
CA THR A 221 -25.89 -12.53 -7.74
C THR A 221 -25.37 -13.70 -8.59
N SER A 222 -25.17 -13.52 -9.89
CA SER A 222 -24.76 -14.59 -10.80
C SER A 222 -24.00 -14.05 -12.03
N PRO A 223 -22.81 -13.44 -11.84
CA PRO A 223 -22.11 -12.70 -12.90
C PRO A 223 -21.60 -13.61 -14.04
N ALA A 224 -21.43 -14.90 -13.77
CA ALA A 224 -21.01 -15.88 -14.77
C ALA A 224 -22.16 -16.37 -15.68
N ASN A 225 -23.42 -16.02 -15.40
CA ASN A 225 -24.56 -16.49 -16.17
C ASN A 225 -24.85 -15.57 -17.37
N PRO A 226 -24.62 -16.03 -18.62
CA PRO A 226 -24.77 -15.18 -19.81
C PRO A 226 -26.20 -14.71 -20.06
N GLN A 227 -27.21 -15.42 -19.55
CA GLN A 227 -28.61 -15.04 -19.72
C GLN A 227 -29.02 -13.90 -18.78
N ARG A 228 -28.39 -13.82 -17.60
CA ARG A 228 -28.68 -12.78 -16.60
C ARG A 228 -27.95 -11.47 -16.90
N ASN A 229 -26.85 -11.54 -17.64
CA ASN A 229 -26.05 -10.39 -18.07
C ASN A 229 -26.71 -9.58 -19.19
N LYS A 230 -27.99 -9.78 -19.50
CA LYS A 230 -28.69 -9.09 -20.58
C LYS A 230 -29.96 -8.43 -20.07
N ILE A 231 -30.15 -7.17 -20.44
CA ILE A 231 -31.39 -6.45 -20.23
C ILE A 231 -32.08 -6.33 -21.57
N ASN A 232 -33.28 -6.92 -21.70
CA ASN A 232 -34.08 -6.80 -22.90
C ASN A 232 -34.80 -5.43 -22.92
N MET A 233 -34.41 -4.56 -23.85
CA MET A 233 -35.00 -3.22 -23.98
C MET A 233 -36.45 -3.25 -24.50
N THR A 234 -36.93 -4.39 -25.01
CA THR A 234 -38.33 -4.53 -25.44
C THR A 234 -39.29 -4.88 -24.32
N ASN A 235 -38.78 -5.26 -23.14
CA ASN A 235 -39.57 -5.60 -21.96
C ASN A 235 -40.45 -4.40 -21.55
N GLU A 236 -41.68 -4.66 -21.14
CA GLU A 236 -42.62 -3.66 -20.62
C GLU A 236 -42.04 -2.91 -19.42
N ASP A 237 -41.37 -3.58 -18.48
CA ASP A 237 -40.75 -2.92 -17.32
C ASP A 237 -39.70 -1.90 -17.75
N TYR A 238 -38.85 -2.29 -18.70
CA TYR A 238 -37.84 -1.40 -19.26
C TYR A 238 -38.50 -0.23 -20.01
N LYS A 239 -39.50 -0.50 -20.85
CA LYS A 239 -40.19 0.53 -21.63
C LYS A 239 -40.92 1.53 -20.73
N ASN A 240 -41.61 1.05 -19.71
CA ASN A 240 -42.48 1.89 -18.88
C ASN A 240 -41.67 2.68 -17.85
N ASN A 241 -40.67 2.07 -17.24
CA ASN A 241 -39.96 2.66 -16.10
C ASN A 241 -38.62 3.31 -16.49
N LEU A 242 -37.94 2.82 -17.53
CA LEU A 242 -36.56 3.22 -17.84
C LEU A 242 -36.42 3.99 -19.15
N SER A 243 -37.08 3.53 -20.22
CA SER A 243 -36.97 4.13 -21.56
C SER A 243 -37.38 5.61 -21.69
N PRO A 244 -38.31 6.17 -20.87
CA PRO A 244 -38.65 7.58 -20.93
C PRO A 244 -37.49 8.50 -20.53
N ASN A 245 -36.52 7.98 -19.76
CA ASN A 245 -35.38 8.73 -19.27
C ASN A 245 -34.24 8.67 -20.30
N ARG A 246 -33.75 9.83 -20.76
CA ARG A 246 -32.71 9.88 -21.82
C ARG A 246 -31.34 9.46 -21.30
N MET A 247 -31.10 9.55 -20.00
CA MET A 247 -29.83 9.20 -19.37
C MET A 247 -29.68 7.70 -19.13
N ILE A 248 -30.75 6.90 -19.20
CA ILE A 248 -30.68 5.47 -18.88
C ILE A 248 -29.59 4.74 -19.68
N ARG A 249 -29.48 5.05 -20.97
CA ARG A 249 -28.50 4.41 -21.84
C ARG A 249 -27.07 4.75 -21.39
N ARG A 250 -26.82 6.03 -21.09
CA ARG A 250 -25.51 6.47 -20.64
C ARG A 250 -25.18 5.87 -19.27
N LEU A 251 -26.16 5.81 -18.36
CA LEU A 251 -26.01 5.18 -17.05
C LEU A 251 -25.61 3.71 -17.20
N LEU A 252 -26.32 2.95 -18.04
CA LEU A 252 -25.97 1.56 -18.33
C LEU A 252 -24.58 1.44 -18.96
N GLU A 253 -24.21 2.32 -19.90
CA GLU A 253 -22.87 2.31 -20.51
C GLU A 253 -21.75 2.52 -19.48
N VAL A 254 -21.87 3.51 -18.58
CA VAL A 254 -20.87 3.77 -17.53
C VAL A 254 -20.85 2.69 -16.45
N SER A 255 -21.98 1.99 -16.24
CA SER A 255 -22.05 0.78 -15.41
C SER A 255 -21.46 -0.48 -16.07
N GLY A 256 -20.99 -0.40 -17.32
CA GLY A 256 -20.33 -1.52 -18.02
C GLY A 256 -21.23 -2.33 -18.96
N PHE A 257 -22.34 -1.75 -19.43
CA PHE A 257 -23.19 -2.38 -20.45
C PHE A 257 -22.88 -1.86 -21.86
N HIS A 258 -23.12 -2.73 -22.85
CA HIS A 258 -22.99 -2.40 -24.26
C HIS A 258 -24.25 -2.79 -25.03
N LEU A 259 -24.66 -1.94 -25.96
CA LEU A 259 -25.81 -2.20 -26.82
C LEU A 259 -25.48 -3.28 -27.86
N LYS A 260 -26.27 -4.36 -27.88
CA LYS A 260 -26.21 -5.43 -28.87
C LYS A 260 -27.62 -5.75 -29.37
N GLY A 261 -28.00 -5.11 -30.47
CA GLY A 261 -29.34 -5.22 -31.03
C GLY A 261 -30.39 -4.65 -30.08
N ILE A 262 -31.29 -5.52 -29.59
CA ILE A 262 -32.35 -5.15 -28.65
C ILE A 262 -31.96 -5.33 -27.16
N PHE A 263 -30.73 -5.79 -26.90
CA PHE A 263 -30.24 -6.07 -25.55
C PHE A 263 -29.15 -5.07 -25.13
N MET A 264 -29.17 -4.69 -23.87
CA MET A 264 -28.00 -4.16 -23.19
C MET A 264 -27.28 -5.33 -22.52
N GLU A 265 -26.10 -5.69 -23.00
CA GLU A 265 -25.30 -6.80 -22.45
C GLU A 265 -24.20 -6.25 -21.54
N PHE A 266 -24.11 -6.81 -20.34
CA PHE A 266 -23.10 -6.47 -19.35
C PHE A 266 -21.76 -7.16 -19.64
N ASP A 267 -20.67 -6.40 -19.55
CA ASP A 267 -19.30 -6.92 -19.59
C ASP A 267 -18.86 -7.36 -18.17
N PRO A 268 -18.63 -8.67 -17.92
CA PRO A 268 -18.20 -9.17 -16.61
C PRO A 268 -16.91 -8.54 -16.08
N THR A 269 -16.06 -7.98 -16.95
CA THR A 269 -14.84 -7.28 -16.53
C THR A 269 -15.14 -5.97 -15.79
N GLN A 270 -16.34 -5.41 -15.94
CA GLN A 270 -16.78 -4.15 -15.37
C GLN A 270 -17.59 -4.31 -14.07
N LEU A 271 -17.41 -5.43 -13.35
CA LEU A 271 -18.16 -5.74 -12.12
C LEU A 271 -18.03 -4.64 -11.04
N SER A 272 -16.85 -4.02 -10.92
CA SER A 272 -16.63 -2.91 -9.99
C SER A 272 -17.48 -1.68 -10.33
N SER A 273 -17.60 -1.34 -11.61
CA SER A 273 -18.41 -0.22 -12.11
C SER A 273 -19.89 -0.47 -11.82
N LEU A 274 -20.39 -1.68 -12.10
CA LEU A 274 -21.75 -2.09 -11.80
C LEU A 274 -22.06 -2.02 -10.29
N GLN A 275 -21.15 -2.55 -9.47
CA GLN A 275 -21.30 -2.53 -8.01
C GLN A 275 -21.35 -1.10 -7.47
N SER A 276 -20.50 -0.21 -8.00
CA SER A 276 -20.51 1.21 -7.65
C SER A 276 -21.86 1.87 -7.96
N THR A 277 -22.39 1.68 -9.17
CA THR A 277 -23.71 2.22 -9.53
C THR A 277 -24.84 1.60 -8.71
N PHE A 278 -24.77 0.29 -8.42
CA PHE A 278 -25.75 -0.38 -7.58
C PHE A 278 -25.83 0.21 -6.17
N THR A 279 -24.70 0.52 -5.55
CA THR A 279 -24.67 1.18 -4.25
C THR A 279 -25.30 2.57 -4.29
N LEU A 280 -25.08 3.34 -5.37
CA LEU A 280 -25.74 4.65 -5.54
C LEU A 280 -27.26 4.50 -5.63
N ILE A 281 -27.75 3.54 -6.43
CA ILE A 281 -29.18 3.24 -6.55
C ILE A 281 -29.76 2.86 -5.18
N GLN A 282 -29.10 1.98 -4.44
CA GLN A 282 -29.57 1.54 -3.13
C GLN A 282 -29.66 2.70 -2.14
N ASN A 283 -28.62 3.52 -2.05
CA ASN A 283 -28.59 4.68 -1.17
C ASN A 283 -29.70 5.70 -1.50
N GLU A 284 -29.98 5.90 -2.79
CA GLU A 284 -31.03 6.83 -3.23
C GLU A 284 -32.43 6.29 -2.90
N ILE A 285 -32.68 5.01 -3.13
CA ILE A 285 -33.94 4.36 -2.73
C ILE A 285 -34.14 4.51 -1.22
N ASP A 286 -33.12 4.20 -0.42
CA ASP A 286 -33.20 4.30 1.04
C ASP A 286 -33.47 5.76 1.47
N GLN A 287 -32.90 6.76 0.80
CA GLN A 287 -33.18 8.17 1.09
C GLN A 287 -34.62 8.57 0.75
N LEU A 288 -35.13 8.15 -0.40
CA LEU A 288 -36.48 8.49 -0.86
C LEU A 288 -37.55 7.83 0.04
N GLU A 289 -37.39 6.56 0.39
CA GLU A 289 -38.33 5.85 1.29
C GLU A 289 -38.36 6.46 2.69
N ASN A 290 -37.22 6.94 3.21
CA ASN A 290 -37.17 7.61 4.50
C ASN A 290 -37.76 9.03 4.47
N SER A 291 -37.81 9.68 3.31
CA SER A 291 -38.38 11.04 3.16
C SER A 291 -39.91 11.06 3.17
N GLU A 292 -40.57 9.95 2.82
CA GLU A 292 -42.04 9.81 2.86
C GLU A 292 -42.60 9.68 4.29
N LEU A 293 -41.76 9.36 5.28
CA LEU A 293 -42.18 9.06 6.65
C LEU A 293 -42.22 10.28 7.59
N THR A 294 -41.98 11.50 7.10
CA THR A 294 -42.27 12.72 7.87
C THR A 294 -43.67 13.21 7.52
N PRO A 295 -44.71 12.91 8.33
CA PRO A 295 -45.98 13.58 8.17
C PRO A 295 -45.78 15.06 8.46
N GLU A 296 -46.15 15.91 7.51
CA GLU A 296 -46.35 17.34 7.74
C GLU A 296 -47.34 17.50 8.90
N SER A 297 -46.79 17.68 10.10
CA SER A 297 -47.56 18.05 11.28
C SER A 297 -48.05 19.48 11.06
N SER A 298 -49.35 19.59 10.83
CA SER A 298 -50.20 20.65 11.38
C SER A 298 -50.04 22.05 10.75
N SER A 299 -50.54 22.23 9.53
CA SER A 299 -50.97 23.54 9.02
C SER A 299 -52.50 23.64 8.81
N ASP A 300 -53.27 22.89 9.60
CA ASP A 300 -54.71 23.11 9.78
C ASP A 300 -55.01 23.50 11.23
N LEU A 301 -54.70 24.75 11.59
CA LEU A 301 -55.37 25.43 12.69
C LEU A 301 -56.27 26.51 12.08
N ILE A 302 -57.51 26.07 11.96
CA ILE A 302 -58.69 26.75 11.46
C ILE A 302 -58.85 28.13 12.08
N GLN A 303 -59.18 29.06 11.19
CA GLN A 303 -59.82 30.34 11.43
C GLN A 303 -60.97 30.23 12.43
N GLU A 304 -60.84 30.78 13.62
CA GLU A 304 -62.01 31.27 14.37
C GLU A 304 -61.54 32.25 15.45
N ASN A 305 -61.64 33.55 15.15
CA ASN A 305 -62.03 34.60 16.10
C ASN A 305 -61.98 35.96 15.40
N ASN A 306 -63.02 36.24 14.62
CA ASN A 306 -63.43 37.60 14.27
C ASN A 306 -64.96 37.61 14.23
N LYS A 307 -65.58 37.79 15.40
CA LYS A 307 -66.89 38.42 15.64
C LYS A 307 -67.26 38.28 17.12
N PHE A 308 -66.98 39.34 17.90
CA PHE A 308 -67.93 40.13 18.70
C PHE A 308 -67.16 41.02 19.67
#